data_AF-A0A6L2PGR9-F1
#
_entry.id   AF-A0A6L2PGR9-F1
#
_cell.length_a   1.000
_cell.length_b   1.000
_cell.length_c   1.000
_cell.angle_alpha   90.00
_cell.angle_beta   90.00
_cell.angle_gamma   90.00
#
_symmetry.space_group_name_H-M   'P 1'
#
loop_
_entity.id
_entity.type
_entity.pdbx_description
1 polymer ?
#
loop_
_entity_poly.entity_id
_entity_poly.type
_entity_poly.pdbx_seq_one_letter_code
_entity_poly.pdbx_strand_id
1 'polypeptide(L)'
;FVSSMFWGLYLIDRELVFPRAMDVIMPSWTNHSTHTIIIVALVVEMRITRHRYSKRSLGLATLALYLTVYDLLCLNAFLSDGTWIYPIYRVLDNWALRMLFFVTCTGAIFSFYVLGELLNSKLVEQKRRESYTCDIGRILSFRVLKRFRSLTLLESRDFTRECLLSFTGAQRLHRIGSVSQSRHFVAPADKLYVAPNIGMRGALSPSPYSATWRVA
;
A
#
# COMPACT_ATOMS: atom_id res chain seq x y z
N PHE A 1 9.88 16.15 -14.50
CA PHE A 1 10.07 17.04 -15.65
C PHE A 1 10.37 18.48 -15.23
N VAL A 2 9.42 19.25 -14.67
CA VAL A 2 9.58 20.69 -14.41
C VAL A 2 10.88 21.04 -13.69
N SER A 3 11.14 20.41 -12.55
CA SER A 3 12.38 20.62 -11.77
C SER A 3 13.64 20.25 -12.56
N SER A 4 13.61 19.13 -13.29
CA SER A 4 14.76 18.68 -14.09
C SER A 4 15.06 19.61 -15.26
N MET A 5 14.03 20.09 -15.94
CA MET A 5 14.16 21.03 -17.05
C MET A 5 14.65 22.39 -16.55
N PHE A 6 14.04 22.91 -15.47
CA PHE A 6 14.45 24.16 -14.87
C PHE A 6 15.92 24.15 -14.46
N TRP A 7 16.33 23.19 -13.62
CA TRP A 7 17.71 23.11 -13.16
C TRP A 7 18.69 22.80 -14.30
N GLY A 8 18.29 21.98 -15.27
CA GLY A 8 19.09 21.69 -16.46
C GLY A 8 19.42 22.94 -17.25
N LEU A 9 18.41 23.77 -17.56
CA LEU A 9 18.62 25.03 -18.26
C LEU A 9 19.33 26.06 -17.38
N TYR A 10 18.98 26.14 -16.10
CA TYR A 10 19.59 27.07 -15.14
C TYR A 10 21.11 26.86 -14.99
N LEU A 11 21.57 25.60 -15.04
CA LEU A 11 22.99 25.25 -14.99
C LEU A 11 23.74 25.56 -16.28
N ILE A 12 23.05 25.56 -17.44
CA ILE A 12 23.65 25.92 -18.73
C ILE A 12 23.77 27.44 -18.81
N ASP A 13 22.63 28.12 -18.76
CA ASP A 13 22.53 29.56 -18.68
C ASP A 13 21.21 29.93 -17.99
N ARG A 14 21.36 30.52 -16.82
CA ARG A 14 20.27 30.99 -15.99
C ARG A 14 19.33 31.96 -16.73
N GLU A 15 19.84 32.83 -17.62
CA GLU A 15 19.03 33.85 -18.29
C GLU A 15 17.94 33.23 -19.21
N LEU A 16 18.09 31.95 -19.59
CA LEU A 16 17.13 31.23 -20.42
C LEU A 16 15.80 30.96 -19.73
N VAL A 17 15.82 30.84 -18.39
CA VAL A 17 14.65 30.45 -17.58
C VAL A 17 14.35 31.43 -16.45
N PHE A 18 15.36 32.10 -15.91
CA PHE A 18 15.22 32.96 -14.74
C PHE A 18 16.18 34.17 -14.82
N PRO A 19 15.79 35.22 -15.56
CA PRO A 19 16.65 36.39 -15.77
C PRO A 19 17.05 37.08 -14.47
N ARG A 20 18.21 37.75 -14.44
CA ARG A 20 18.68 38.49 -13.24
C ARG A 20 17.71 39.58 -12.77
N ALA A 21 16.99 40.21 -13.69
CA ALA A 21 15.97 41.21 -13.36
C ALA A 21 14.89 40.66 -12.39
N MET A 22 14.67 39.34 -12.40
CA MET A 22 13.69 38.67 -11.56
C MET A 22 14.15 38.46 -10.11
N ASP A 23 15.45 38.62 -9.79
CA ASP A 23 15.96 38.52 -8.41
C ASP A 23 15.36 39.57 -7.47
N VAL A 24 14.93 40.71 -8.03
CA VAL A 24 14.27 41.79 -7.27
C VAL A 24 12.89 41.36 -6.79
N ILE A 25 12.20 40.51 -7.56
CA ILE A 25 10.83 40.08 -7.31
C ILE A 25 10.81 38.78 -6.51
N MET A 26 11.71 37.85 -6.86
CA MET A 26 11.75 36.50 -6.29
C MET A 26 13.15 36.20 -5.77
N PRO A 27 13.35 36.21 -4.43
CA PRO A 27 14.65 35.93 -3.87
C PRO A 27 15.08 34.48 -4.14
N SER A 28 16.39 34.27 -4.16
CA SER A 28 17.02 33.01 -4.58
C SER A 28 16.51 31.77 -3.84
N TRP A 29 16.22 31.90 -2.53
CA TRP A 29 15.68 30.80 -1.73
C TRP A 29 14.26 30.41 -2.17
N THR A 30 13.41 31.36 -2.55
CA THR A 30 12.05 31.10 -3.02
C THR A 30 12.08 30.44 -4.39
N ASN A 31 12.94 30.91 -5.27
CA ASN A 31 13.18 30.30 -6.57
C ASN A 31 13.65 28.83 -6.41
N HIS A 32 14.69 28.62 -5.60
CA HIS A 32 15.19 27.27 -5.33
C HIS A 32 14.11 26.36 -4.73
N SER A 33 13.36 26.86 -3.74
CA SER A 33 12.30 26.10 -3.07
C SER A 33 11.22 25.68 -4.06
N THR A 34 10.72 26.60 -4.89
CA THR A 34 9.65 26.33 -5.85
C THR A 34 10.02 25.23 -6.84
N HIS A 35 11.29 25.17 -7.26
CA HIS A 35 11.76 24.18 -8.22
C HIS A 35 12.24 22.86 -7.60
N THR A 36 12.64 22.85 -6.32
CA THR A 36 13.11 21.62 -5.63
C THR A 36 12.01 20.93 -4.82
N ILE A 37 11.11 21.69 -4.20
CA ILE A 37 10.08 21.15 -3.30
C ILE A 37 9.15 20.17 -4.00
N ILE A 38 8.91 20.36 -5.30
CA ILE A 38 8.08 19.46 -6.12
C ILE A 38 8.67 18.05 -6.13
N ILE A 39 9.99 17.90 -6.28
CA ILE A 39 10.65 16.58 -6.26
C ILE A 39 10.50 15.95 -4.87
N VAL A 40 10.75 16.73 -3.81
CA VAL A 40 10.66 16.25 -2.43
C VAL A 40 9.24 15.78 -2.12
N ALA A 41 8.24 16.61 -2.44
CA ALA A 41 6.83 16.30 -2.26
C ALA A 41 6.44 15.03 -3.03
N LEU A 42 6.85 14.91 -4.31
CA LEU A 42 6.59 13.70 -5.12
C LEU A 42 7.18 12.45 -4.49
N VAL A 43 8.43 12.49 -4.01
CA VAL A 43 9.06 11.33 -3.37
C VAL A 43 8.35 10.96 -2.07
N VAL A 44 8.03 11.94 -1.22
CA VAL A 44 7.30 11.74 0.03
C VAL A 44 5.92 11.15 -0.24
N GLU A 45 5.20 11.71 -1.21
CA GLU A 45 3.87 11.27 -1.60
C GLU A 45 3.88 9.83 -2.12
N MET A 46 4.84 9.46 -2.99
CA MET A 46 5.00 8.08 -3.47
C MET A 46 5.29 7.08 -2.35
N ARG A 47 5.95 7.51 -1.25
CA ARG A 47 6.27 6.64 -0.12
C ARG A 47 5.06 6.43 0.80
N ILE A 48 4.32 7.51 1.07
CA ILE A 48 3.21 7.50 2.01
C ILE A 48 1.94 6.95 1.35
N THR A 49 1.59 7.48 0.18
CA THR A 49 0.31 7.25 -0.47
C THR A 49 0.35 6.04 -1.39
N ARG A 50 -0.57 5.08 -1.15
CA ARG A 50 -0.77 3.95 -2.06
C ARG A 50 -1.70 4.36 -3.19
N HIS A 51 -1.13 4.91 -4.25
CA HIS A 51 -1.89 5.29 -5.44
C HIS A 51 -2.49 4.08 -6.14
N ARG A 52 -3.80 4.12 -6.40
CA ARG A 52 -4.47 3.24 -7.36
C ARG A 52 -4.60 3.99 -8.66
N TYR A 53 -3.65 3.77 -9.57
CA TYR A 53 -3.69 4.39 -10.89
C TYR A 53 -4.87 3.84 -11.70
N SER A 54 -5.57 4.74 -12.39
CA SER A 54 -6.51 4.38 -13.44
C SER A 54 -5.76 3.78 -14.64
N LYS A 55 -6.49 3.41 -15.70
CA LYS A 55 -5.86 2.93 -16.95
C LYS A 55 -4.80 3.92 -17.45
N ARG A 56 -3.61 3.41 -17.79
CA ARG A 56 -2.48 4.21 -18.30
C ARG A 56 -2.86 5.06 -19.51
N SER A 57 -3.68 4.54 -20.41
CA SER A 57 -4.16 5.26 -21.58
C SER A 57 -4.96 6.52 -21.24
N LEU A 58 -5.78 6.46 -20.19
CA LEU A 58 -6.55 7.63 -19.74
C LEU A 58 -5.62 8.70 -19.15
N GLY A 59 -4.65 8.31 -18.31
CA GLY A 59 -3.66 9.24 -17.77
C GLY A 59 -2.81 9.91 -18.87
N LEU A 60 -2.35 9.12 -19.85
CA LEU A 60 -1.61 9.65 -21.00
C LEU A 60 -2.47 10.55 -21.90
N ALA A 61 -3.74 10.21 -22.12
CA ALA A 61 -4.66 11.03 -22.91
C ALA A 61 -4.95 12.38 -22.22
N THR A 62 -5.20 12.37 -20.91
CA THR A 62 -5.37 13.60 -20.14
C THR A 62 -4.10 14.45 -20.15
N LEU A 63 -2.93 13.82 -20.01
CA LEU A 63 -1.64 14.50 -20.09
C LEU A 63 -1.42 15.12 -21.48
N ALA A 64 -1.71 14.38 -22.55
CA ALA A 64 -1.60 14.87 -23.92
C ALA A 64 -2.52 16.07 -24.17
N LEU A 65 -3.77 16.00 -23.71
CA LEU A 65 -4.73 17.09 -23.80
C LEU A 65 -4.24 18.34 -23.05
N TYR A 66 -3.79 18.17 -21.80
CA TYR A 66 -3.26 19.26 -20.98
C TYR A 66 -2.06 19.94 -21.66
N LEU A 67 -1.10 19.16 -22.15
CA LEU A 67 0.07 19.69 -22.85
C LEU A 67 -0.30 20.42 -24.13
N THR A 68 -1.23 19.87 -24.91
CA THR A 68 -1.70 20.51 -26.15
C THR A 68 -2.34 21.87 -25.86
N VAL A 69 -3.20 21.96 -24.83
CA VAL A 69 -3.82 23.22 -24.42
C VAL A 69 -2.77 24.24 -23.97
N TYR A 70 -1.77 23.79 -23.20
CA TYR A 70 -0.68 24.65 -22.74
C TYR A 70 0.19 25.16 -23.90
N ASP A 71 0.54 24.31 -24.86
CA ASP A 71 1.33 24.69 -26.04
C ASP A 71 0.55 25.67 -26.93
N LEU A 72 -0.76 25.45 -27.10
CA LEU A 72 -1.65 26.39 -27.81
C LEU A 72 -1.73 27.75 -27.11
N LEU A 73 -1.77 27.78 -25.78
CA LEU A 73 -1.74 29.02 -25.02
C LEU A 73 -0.43 29.78 -25.21
N CYS A 74 0.71 29.06 -25.18
CA CYS A 74 2.03 29.65 -25.43
C CYS A 74 2.12 30.22 -26.87
N LEU A 75 1.60 29.49 -27.86
CA LEU A 75 1.54 29.95 -29.23
C LEU A 75 0.62 31.17 -29.38
N ASN A 76 -0.54 31.16 -28.73
CA ASN A 76 -1.48 32.28 -28.76
C ASN A 76 -0.88 33.55 -28.15
N ALA A 77 -0.13 33.43 -27.05
CA ALA A 77 0.59 34.55 -26.45
C ALA A 77 1.61 35.15 -27.42
N PHE A 78 2.36 34.30 -28.14
CA PHE A 78 3.29 34.79 -29.17
C PHE A 78 2.58 35.47 -30.33
N LEU A 79 1.45 34.93 -30.80
CA LEU A 79 0.67 35.53 -31.89
C LEU A 79 0.03 36.86 -31.49
N SER A 80 -0.34 37.03 -30.21
CA SER A 80 -1.01 38.23 -29.72
C SER A 80 -0.01 39.35 -29.37
N ASP A 81 1.06 39.02 -28.64
CA ASP A 81 2.00 40.00 -28.08
C ASP A 81 3.31 40.11 -28.87
N GLY A 82 3.48 39.27 -29.90
CA GLY A 82 4.72 39.17 -30.70
C GLY A 82 5.93 38.68 -29.89
N THR A 83 5.73 38.27 -28.64
CA THR A 83 6.80 37.98 -27.69
C THR A 83 6.60 36.61 -27.05
N TRP A 84 7.66 35.82 -26.97
CA TRP A 84 7.63 34.54 -26.27
C TRP A 84 7.64 34.72 -24.75
N ILE A 85 6.84 33.90 -24.07
CA ILE A 85 6.77 33.84 -22.60
C ILE A 85 8.13 33.48 -22.00
N TYR A 86 8.85 32.57 -22.63
CA TYR A 86 10.16 32.10 -22.15
C TYR A 86 11.31 32.67 -22.98
N PRO A 87 12.37 33.21 -22.35
CA PRO A 87 13.54 33.77 -23.05
C PRO A 87 14.24 32.78 -23.97
N ILE A 88 14.22 31.47 -23.65
CA ILE A 88 14.84 30.42 -24.47
C ILE A 88 14.39 30.45 -25.95
N TYR A 89 13.12 30.79 -26.22
CA TYR A 89 12.60 30.85 -27.60
C TYR A 89 13.14 32.03 -28.39
N ARG A 90 13.66 33.07 -27.71
CA ARG A 90 14.37 34.18 -28.35
C ARG A 90 15.78 33.78 -28.79
N VAL A 91 16.41 32.82 -28.11
CA VAL A 91 17.71 32.27 -28.49
C VAL A 91 17.58 31.27 -29.63
N LEU A 92 16.45 30.55 -29.68
CA LEU A 92 16.09 29.65 -30.77
C LEU A 92 15.51 30.47 -31.94
N ASP A 93 16.34 31.09 -32.77
CA ASP A 93 15.87 31.93 -33.90
C ASP A 93 15.15 31.13 -35.00
N ASN A 94 15.48 29.85 -35.17
CA ASN A 94 14.87 29.00 -36.19
C ASN A 94 13.58 28.33 -35.68
N TRP A 95 12.49 28.48 -36.44
CA TRP A 95 11.19 27.82 -36.20
C TRP A 95 11.30 26.30 -36.07
N ALA A 96 12.15 25.64 -36.86
CA ALA A 96 12.35 24.20 -36.77
C ALA A 96 12.93 23.80 -35.39
N LEU A 97 13.88 24.59 -34.86
CA LEU A 97 14.47 24.33 -33.54
C LEU A 97 13.46 24.60 -32.42
N ARG A 98 12.59 25.61 -32.56
CA ARG A 98 11.50 25.86 -31.60
C ARG A 98 10.53 24.68 -31.54
N MET A 99 10.09 24.18 -32.69
CA MET A 99 9.19 23.01 -32.76
C MET A 99 9.87 21.75 -32.22
N LEU A 100 11.16 21.56 -32.53
CA LEU A 100 11.94 20.46 -31.95
C LEU A 100 12.02 20.53 -30.43
N PHE A 101 12.19 21.74 -29.87
CA PHE A 101 12.20 21.96 -28.42
C PHE A 101 10.85 21.60 -27.78
N PHE A 102 9.72 22.02 -28.38
CA PHE A 102 8.38 21.64 -27.92
C PHE A 102 8.19 20.12 -27.92
N VAL A 103 8.50 19.46 -29.05
CA VAL A 103 8.35 18.00 -29.18
C VAL A 103 9.24 17.28 -28.17
N THR A 104 10.46 17.76 -27.95
CA THR A 104 11.39 17.18 -26.98
C THR A 104 10.90 17.35 -25.54
N CYS A 105 10.38 18.53 -25.18
CA CYS A 105 9.78 18.76 -23.87
C CYS A 105 8.57 17.85 -23.64
N THR A 106 7.66 17.77 -24.60
CA THR A 106 6.49 16.89 -24.55
C THR A 106 6.88 15.42 -24.45
N GLY A 107 7.84 14.96 -25.25
CA GLY A 107 8.38 13.60 -25.17
C GLY A 107 9.06 13.29 -23.82
N ALA A 108 9.79 14.26 -23.26
CA ALA A 108 10.37 14.13 -21.93
C ALA A 108 9.29 14.02 -20.85
N ILE A 109 8.22 14.82 -20.91
CA ILE A 109 7.09 14.74 -19.97
C ILE A 109 6.45 13.35 -19.99
N PHE A 110 6.19 12.80 -21.18
CA PHE A 110 5.69 11.43 -21.32
C PHE A 110 6.66 10.40 -20.74
N SER A 111 7.95 10.57 -20.98
CA SER A 111 9.00 9.67 -20.43
C SER A 111 9.01 9.71 -18.90
N PHE A 112 8.91 10.90 -18.30
CA PHE A 112 8.81 11.06 -16.84
C PHE A 112 7.53 10.46 -16.27
N TYR A 113 6.41 10.52 -17.00
CA TYR A 113 5.17 9.86 -16.59
C TYR A 113 5.37 8.34 -16.48
N VAL A 114 5.94 7.73 -17.52
CA VAL A 114 6.20 6.27 -17.53
C VAL A 114 7.22 5.88 -16.47
N LEU A 115 8.27 6.70 -16.27
CA LEU A 115 9.24 6.50 -15.21
C LEU A 115 8.58 6.55 -13.82
N GLY A 116 7.68 7.50 -13.58
CA GLY A 116 6.92 7.59 -12.34
C GLY A 116 6.04 6.36 -12.09
N GLU A 117 5.35 5.87 -13.11
CA GLU A 117 4.56 4.64 -13.04
C GLU A 117 5.44 3.41 -12.71
N LEU A 118 6.61 3.31 -13.34
CA LEU A 118 7.57 2.23 -13.08
C LEU A 118 8.12 2.29 -11.65
N LEU A 119 8.50 3.47 -11.17
CA LEU A 119 8.99 3.65 -9.80
C LEU A 119 7.90 3.30 -8.78
N ASN A 120 6.68 3.78 -9.00
CA ASN A 120 5.57 3.47 -8.12
C ASN A 120 5.25 1.97 -8.10
N SER A 121 5.22 1.29 -9.25
CA SER A 121 4.94 -0.16 -9.29
C SER A 121 5.98 -0.97 -8.51
N LYS A 122 7.28 -0.63 -8.63
CA LYS A 122 8.35 -1.24 -7.84
C LYS A 122 8.21 -0.97 -6.34
N LEU A 123 7.89 0.26 -5.94
CA LEU A 123 7.66 0.61 -4.54
C LEU A 123 6.47 -0.16 -3.95
N VAL A 124 5.39 -0.32 -4.71
CA VAL A 124 4.22 -1.11 -4.30
C VAL A 124 4.58 -2.60 -4.16
N GLU A 125 5.41 -3.15 -5.04
CA GLU A 125 5.88 -4.52 -4.93
C GLU A 125 6.77 -4.71 -3.67
N GLN A 126 7.71 -3.80 -3.44
CA GLN A 126 8.58 -3.82 -2.27
C GLN A 126 7.76 -3.80 -0.97
N LYS A 127 6.82 -2.86 -0.84
CA LYS A 127 5.95 -2.75 0.34
C LYS A 127 5.11 -4.01 0.56
N ARG A 128 4.71 -4.68 -0.53
CA ARG A 128 3.99 -5.96 -0.47
C ARG A 128 4.88 -7.09 0.06
N ARG A 129 6.13 -7.19 -0.45
CA ARG A 129 7.11 -8.20 0.02
C ARG A 129 7.42 -8.02 1.51
N GLU A 130 7.68 -6.80 1.95
CA GLU A 130 7.92 -6.48 3.37
C GLU A 130 6.74 -6.88 4.27
N SER A 131 5.50 -6.62 3.83
CA SER A 131 4.30 -7.02 4.57
C SER A 131 4.17 -8.55 4.67
N TYR A 132 4.42 -9.29 3.58
CA TYR A 132 4.38 -10.76 3.61
C TYR A 132 5.44 -11.37 4.54
N THR A 133 6.66 -10.83 4.56
CA THR A 133 7.71 -11.32 5.46
C THR A 133 7.33 -11.10 6.92
N CYS A 134 6.71 -9.95 7.25
CA CYS A 134 6.20 -9.68 8.60
C CYS A 134 5.08 -10.64 9.01
N ASP A 135 4.14 -10.92 8.10
CA ASP A 135 3.04 -11.86 8.35
C ASP A 135 3.55 -13.30 8.54
N ILE A 136 4.49 -13.76 7.70
CA ILE A 136 5.12 -15.08 7.88
C ILE A 136 5.87 -15.15 9.21
N GLY A 137 6.64 -14.13 9.56
CA GLY A 137 7.33 -14.07 10.86
C GLY A 137 6.35 -14.15 12.04
N ARG A 138 5.20 -13.47 11.94
CA ARG A 138 4.14 -13.51 12.96
C ARG A 138 3.48 -14.88 13.04
N ILE A 139 3.19 -15.53 11.90
CA ILE A 139 2.62 -16.89 11.85
C ILE A 139 3.61 -17.92 12.40
N LEU A 140 4.89 -17.84 12.01
CA LEU A 140 5.94 -18.73 12.52
C LEU A 140 6.12 -18.56 14.03
N SER A 141 6.21 -17.32 14.52
CA SER A 141 6.26 -17.04 15.96
C SER A 141 5.05 -17.62 16.71
N PHE A 142 3.84 -17.45 16.17
CA PHE A 142 2.63 -18.00 16.78
C PHE A 142 2.62 -19.54 16.80
N ARG A 143 3.10 -20.19 15.72
CA ARG A 143 3.23 -21.66 15.66
C ARG A 143 4.29 -22.18 16.62
N VAL A 144 5.44 -21.51 16.74
CA VAL A 144 6.50 -21.85 17.70
C VAL A 144 5.97 -21.73 19.13
N LEU A 145 5.29 -20.63 19.47
CA LEU A 145 4.67 -20.44 20.79
C LEU A 145 3.61 -21.51 21.10
N LYS A 146 2.77 -21.88 20.13
CA LYS A 146 1.80 -22.98 20.29
C LYS A 146 2.49 -24.33 20.52
N ARG A 147 3.56 -24.62 19.78
CA ARG A 147 4.35 -25.86 19.92
C ARG A 147 5.02 -25.92 21.29
N PHE A 148 5.62 -24.82 21.74
CA PHE A 148 6.24 -24.72 23.06
C PHE A 148 5.22 -24.94 24.18
N ARG A 149 4.05 -24.31 24.06
CA ARG A 149 2.95 -24.46 25.03
C ARG A 149 2.37 -25.88 25.06
N SER A 150 2.33 -26.60 23.94
CA SER A 150 1.87 -28.00 23.95
C SER A 150 2.89 -28.93 24.60
N LEU A 151 4.19 -28.66 24.40
CA LEU A 151 5.26 -29.45 25.01
C LEU A 151 5.31 -29.29 26.53
N THR A 152 5.17 -28.07 27.06
CA THR A 152 5.09 -27.86 28.52
C THR A 152 3.84 -28.47 29.14
N LEU A 153 2.70 -28.47 28.43
CA LEU A 153 1.50 -29.15 28.90
C LEU A 153 1.63 -30.68 28.89
N LEU A 154 2.34 -31.27 27.93
CA LEU A 154 2.62 -32.71 27.90
C LEU A 154 3.53 -33.12 29.06
N GLU A 155 4.61 -32.39 29.28
CA GLU A 155 5.55 -32.62 30.39
C GLU A 155 4.85 -32.54 31.76
N SER A 156 3.93 -31.59 31.95
CA SER A 156 3.13 -31.51 33.17
C SER A 156 2.18 -32.70 33.38
N ARG A 157 1.64 -33.26 32.30
CA ARG A 157 0.71 -34.40 32.37
C ARG A 157 1.43 -35.72 32.62
N ASP A 158 2.60 -35.90 32.04
CA ASP A 158 3.44 -37.08 32.27
C ASP A 158 3.98 -37.09 33.71
N PHE A 159 4.41 -35.93 34.23
CA PHE A 159 4.80 -35.80 35.65
C PHE A 159 3.63 -36.11 36.61
N THR A 160 2.43 -35.61 36.32
CA THR A 160 1.24 -35.90 37.13
C THR A 160 0.88 -37.39 37.10
N ARG A 161 1.06 -38.05 35.96
CA ARG A 161 0.84 -39.50 35.81
C ARG A 161 1.86 -40.33 36.59
N GLU A 162 3.14 -39.96 36.58
CA GLU A 162 4.16 -40.66 37.37
C GLU A 162 3.94 -40.52 38.88
N CYS A 163 3.55 -39.33 39.36
CA CYS A 163 3.17 -39.15 40.76
C CYS A 163 1.95 -40.00 41.15
N LEU A 164 0.92 -40.07 40.30
CA LEU A 164 -0.28 -40.90 40.54
C LEU A 164 0.04 -42.40 40.53
N LEU A 165 0.93 -42.85 39.64
CA LEU A 165 1.39 -44.24 39.61
C LEU A 165 2.24 -44.60 40.83
N SER A 166 3.07 -43.68 41.33
CA SER A 166 3.79 -43.86 42.60
C SER A 166 2.84 -43.92 43.81
N PHE A 167 1.79 -43.10 43.84
CA PHE A 167 0.79 -43.12 44.91
C PHE A 167 -0.09 -44.38 44.90
N THR A 168 -0.48 -44.86 43.72
CA THR A 168 -1.28 -46.09 43.56
C THR A 168 -0.44 -47.36 43.76
N GLY A 169 0.86 -47.33 43.43
CA GLY A 169 1.83 -48.36 43.79
C GLY A 169 2.02 -48.49 45.30
N ALA A 170 2.06 -47.36 46.02
CA ALA A 170 2.12 -47.36 47.49
C ALA A 170 0.82 -47.88 48.16
N GLN A 171 -0.35 -47.66 47.55
CA GLN A 171 -1.62 -48.18 48.09
C GLN A 171 -1.86 -49.68 47.82
N ARG A 172 -1.18 -50.29 46.83
CA ARG A 172 -1.34 -51.72 46.53
C ARG A 172 -0.62 -52.63 47.55
N LEU A 173 0.35 -52.13 48.31
CA LEU A 173 1.01 -52.90 49.38
C LEU A 173 0.29 -52.84 50.74
N HIS A 174 -0.72 -51.98 50.92
CA HIS A 174 -1.45 -51.85 52.19
C HIS A 174 -2.88 -52.43 52.16
N ARG A 175 -3.24 -53.21 51.12
CA ARG A 175 -4.57 -53.84 51.00
C ARG A 175 -4.49 -55.35 50.79
N ILE A 176 -3.74 -56.03 51.66
CA ILE A 176 -3.99 -57.43 52.02
C ILE A 176 -4.42 -57.41 53.48
N GLY A 177 -5.72 -57.31 53.73
CA GLY A 177 -6.24 -57.32 55.09
C GLY A 177 -7.68 -56.84 55.22
N SER A 178 -8.61 -57.80 55.28
CA SER A 178 -9.97 -57.69 55.84
C SER A 178 -10.99 -56.86 55.03
N VAL A 179 -12.30 -57.07 55.04
CA VAL A 179 -13.24 -58.09 55.55
C VAL A 179 -14.59 -57.75 54.88
N SER A 180 -15.45 -58.76 54.75
CA SER A 180 -16.88 -58.71 54.38
C SER A 180 -17.69 -57.55 54.99
N GLN A 181 -18.50 -56.83 54.18
CA GLN A 181 -19.88 -56.48 54.57
C GLN A 181 -20.75 -56.06 53.38
N SER A 182 -21.94 -56.66 53.33
CA SER A 182 -23.06 -56.38 52.43
C SER A 182 -23.82 -55.11 52.83
N ARG A 183 -24.34 -54.36 51.84
CA ARG A 183 -25.68 -53.75 51.87
C ARG A 183 -26.06 -53.09 50.54
N HIS A 184 -27.33 -53.28 50.21
CA HIS A 184 -28.08 -52.71 49.10
C HIS A 184 -28.09 -51.18 49.09
N PHE A 185 -28.02 -50.58 47.90
CA PHE A 185 -28.53 -49.23 47.66
C PHE A 185 -29.20 -49.13 46.29
N VAL A 186 -30.38 -48.53 46.31
CA VAL A 186 -31.40 -48.47 45.27
C VAL A 186 -31.07 -47.36 44.25
N ALA A 187 -31.33 -47.62 42.96
CA ALA A 187 -31.26 -46.65 41.88
C ALA A 187 -32.65 -46.04 41.59
N PRO A 188 -32.74 -44.76 41.18
CA PRO A 188 -33.89 -44.27 40.44
C PRO A 188 -33.55 -44.02 38.97
N ALA A 189 -34.57 -44.25 38.15
CA ALA A 189 -34.56 -44.21 36.69
C ALA A 189 -34.82 -42.81 36.12
N ASP A 190 -34.75 -42.76 34.78
CA ASP A 190 -35.40 -41.84 33.85
C ASP A 190 -34.68 -40.52 33.51
N LYS A 191 -34.12 -40.49 32.29
CA LYS A 191 -34.74 -39.75 31.17
C LYS A 191 -34.01 -40.05 29.85
N LEU A 192 -34.70 -40.79 28.99
CA LEU A 192 -34.53 -40.82 27.54
C LEU A 192 -34.78 -39.41 26.98
N TYR A 193 -33.87 -38.87 26.17
CA TYR A 193 -34.23 -37.85 25.18
C TYR A 193 -33.67 -38.25 23.82
N VAL A 194 -34.62 -38.53 22.94
CA VAL A 194 -34.50 -38.93 21.53
C VAL A 194 -34.24 -37.68 20.69
N ALA A 195 -33.33 -37.80 19.72
CA ALA A 195 -33.05 -36.80 18.70
C ALA A 195 -34.21 -36.64 17.70
N PRO A 196 -34.38 -35.46 17.07
CA PRO A 196 -34.99 -35.38 15.75
C PRO A 196 -33.97 -34.96 14.70
N ASN A 197 -33.90 -35.77 13.65
CA ASN A 197 -33.23 -35.53 12.40
C ASN A 197 -34.27 -34.94 11.43
N ILE A 198 -34.12 -33.69 10.98
CA ILE A 198 -34.94 -33.12 9.89
C ILE A 198 -34.01 -32.40 8.91
N GLY A 199 -34.10 -32.83 7.65
CA GLY A 199 -33.25 -32.41 6.55
C GLY A 199 -33.62 -31.09 5.87
N MET A 200 -32.69 -30.70 5.01
CA MET A 200 -32.67 -29.68 3.95
C MET A 200 -33.98 -28.93 3.62
N ARG A 201 -33.86 -27.59 3.52
CA ARG A 201 -34.35 -26.76 2.40
C ARG A 201 -33.63 -25.41 2.40
N GLY A 202 -33.11 -25.02 1.23
CA GLY A 202 -32.44 -23.74 1.04
C GLY A 202 -33.40 -22.55 0.97
N ALA A 203 -32.88 -21.38 1.30
CA ALA A 203 -33.34 -20.10 0.78
C ALA A 203 -32.23 -19.05 0.97
N LEU A 204 -31.90 -18.38 -0.14
CA LEU A 204 -30.96 -17.28 -0.22
C LEU A 204 -31.41 -16.11 0.66
N SER A 205 -30.48 -15.56 1.44
CA SER A 205 -30.61 -14.26 2.11
C SER A 205 -29.90 -13.19 1.28
N PRO A 206 -30.57 -12.12 0.82
CA PRO A 206 -29.91 -11.00 0.20
C PRO A 206 -29.39 -9.98 1.24
N SER A 207 -28.15 -9.56 1.01
CA SER A 207 -27.43 -8.48 1.70
C SER A 207 -28.16 -7.12 1.60
N PRO A 208 -28.24 -6.32 2.68
CA PRO A 208 -28.85 -5.00 2.66
C PRO A 208 -27.79 -3.91 2.40
N TYR A 209 -27.29 -3.80 1.17
CA TYR A 209 -26.49 -2.64 0.75
C TYR A 209 -26.76 -2.29 -0.73
N SER A 210 -27.88 -1.62 -0.97
CA SER A 210 -28.15 -0.92 -2.23
C SER A 210 -28.76 0.45 -1.96
N ALA A 211 -27.91 1.41 -1.60
CA ALA A 211 -28.25 2.83 -1.64
C ALA A 211 -28.25 3.31 -3.09
N THR A 212 -29.44 3.59 -3.61
CA THR A 212 -29.67 4.22 -4.91
C THR A 212 -29.61 5.73 -4.74
N TRP A 213 -28.69 6.40 -5.45
CA TRP A 213 -28.72 7.86 -5.60
C TRP A 213 -29.43 8.19 -6.91
N ARG A 214 -30.68 8.64 -6.79
CA ARG A 214 -31.47 9.24 -7.86
C ARG A 214 -31.43 10.76 -7.61
N VAL A 215 -30.74 11.50 -8.47
CA VAL A 215 -30.72 12.97 -8.44
C VAL A 215 -31.80 13.46 -9.40
N ALA A 216 -32.72 14.24 -8.86
CA ALA A 216 -33.67 15.08 -9.59
C ALA A 216 -33.02 16.42 -9.94
#